data_AF-A0A6L8EWL8-F1
#
_entry.id   AF-A0A6L8EWL8-F1
#
_cell.length_a   1.000
_cell.length_b   1.000
_cell.length_c   1.000
_cell.angle_alpha   90.00
_cell.angle_beta   90.00
_cell.angle_gamma   90.00
#
_symmetry.space_group_name_H-M   'P 1'
#
loop_
_entity.id
_entity.type
_entity.pdbx_description
1 polymer ?
#
loop_
_entity_poly.entity_id
_entity_poly.type
_entity_poly.pdbx_seq_one_letter_code
_entity_poly.pdbx_strand_id
1 'polypeptide(L)'
;MNLTLELTTEQIIDLVQQMPPEEKFLVVRALTKETPAEREERMKYAESKVRQLCAERGLDWDTMTDDERLYFIDDIVHEDRECNR
;
A
#
# COMPACT_ATOMS: atom_id res chain seq x y z
N MET A 1 35.26 -10.58 15.54
CA MET A 1 34.34 -10.89 16.66
C MET A 1 32.95 -10.47 16.21
N ASN A 2 32.00 -11.39 16.07
CA ASN A 2 30.59 -11.02 15.90
C ASN A 2 29.99 -10.87 17.30
N LEU A 3 29.67 -9.63 17.69
CA LEU A 3 28.78 -9.39 18.82
C LEU A 3 27.35 -9.45 18.28
N THR A 4 26.59 -10.45 18.71
CA THR A 4 25.15 -10.49 18.50
C THR A 4 24.51 -9.69 19.64
N LEU A 5 23.78 -8.63 19.31
CA LEU A 5 23.03 -7.84 20.28
C LEU A 5 21.58 -8.34 20.26
N GLU A 6 21.14 -8.92 21.37
CA GLU A 6 19.76 -9.35 21.55
C GLU A 6 18.92 -8.17 22.04
N LEU A 7 17.98 -7.70 21.22
CA LEU A 7 17.04 -6.63 21.57
C LEU A 7 15.62 -7.16 21.49
N THR A 8 14.81 -6.83 22.49
CA THR A 8 13.37 -7.04 22.45
C THR A 8 12.70 -6.06 21.48
N THR A 9 11.51 -6.41 20.98
CA THR A 9 10.72 -5.51 20.13
C THR A 9 10.42 -4.18 20.82
N GLU A 10 10.13 -4.20 22.12
CA GLU A 10 9.88 -3.00 22.93
C GLU A 10 11.11 -2.08 22.96
N GLN A 11 12.31 -2.62 23.17
CA GLN A 11 13.55 -1.85 23.12
C GLN A 11 13.81 -1.24 21.74
N ILE A 12 13.46 -1.93 20.65
CA ILE A 12 13.57 -1.39 19.30
C ILE A 12 12.59 -0.22 19.11
N ILE A 13 11.35 -0.36 19.59
CA ILE A 13 10.35 0.70 19.53
C ILE A 13 10.81 1.94 20.32
N ASP A 14 11.32 1.75 21.53
CA ASP A 14 11.82 2.83 22.37
C ASP A 14 12.99 3.57 21.72
N LEU A 15 13.90 2.85 21.04
CA LEU A 15 14.99 3.45 20.27
C LEU A 15 14.46 4.29 19.10
N VAL A 16 13.50 3.78 18.34
CA VAL A 16 12.87 4.52 17.24
C VAL A 16 12.13 5.75 17.75
N GLN A 17 11.45 5.65 18.90
CA GLN A 17 10.71 6.78 19.49
C GLN A 17 11.60 7.95 19.90
N GLN A 18 12.88 7.71 20.21
CA GLN A 18 13.85 8.75 20.56
C GLN A 18 14.40 9.51 19.35
N MET A 19 14.17 9.02 18.12
CA MET A 19 14.69 9.64 16.91
C MET A 19 13.93 10.94 16.54
N PRO A 20 14.58 11.88 15.82
CA PRO A 20 13.88 13.00 15.18
C PRO A 20 12.77 12.52 14.23
N PRO A 21 11.68 13.28 14.06
CA PRO A 21 10.57 12.87 13.19
C PRO A 21 11.00 12.50 11.76
N GLU A 22 11.92 13.25 11.16
CA GLU A 22 12.46 13.01 9.82
C GLU A 22 13.21 11.67 9.69
N GLU A 23 13.91 11.24 10.74
CA GLU A 23 14.62 9.97 10.75
C GLU A 23 13.69 8.78 11.05
N LYS A 24 12.63 8.99 11.84
CA LYS A 24 11.57 7.98 12.01
C LYS A 24 10.95 7.59 10.67
N PHE A 25 10.74 8.56 9.77
CA PHE A 25 10.27 8.29 8.41
C PHE A 25 11.25 7.43 7.60
N LEU A 26 12.56 7.59 7.81
CA LEU A 26 13.56 6.73 7.16
C LEU A 26 13.48 5.29 7.66
N VAL A 27 13.28 5.09 8.97
CA VAL A 27 13.08 3.76 9.56
C VAL A 27 11.82 3.12 9.01
N VAL A 28 10.68 3.84 9.01
CA VAL A 28 9.44 3.35 8.42
C VAL A 28 9.67 2.96 6.96
N ARG A 29 10.28 3.84 6.15
CA ARG A 29 10.57 3.55 4.74
C ARG A 29 11.45 2.31 4.53
N ALA A 30 12.42 2.10 5.43
CA ALA A 30 13.30 0.94 5.37
C ALA A 30 12.57 -0.36 5.76
N LEU A 31 11.68 -0.29 6.75
CA LEU A 31 10.82 -1.40 7.17
C LEU A 31 9.70 -1.69 6.16
N THR A 32 9.22 -0.67 5.45
CA THR A 32 8.24 -0.80 4.35
C THR A 32 8.92 -1.16 3.01
N LYS A 33 10.18 -1.58 3.01
CA LYS A 33 10.73 -2.31 1.85
C LYS A 33 10.04 -3.66 1.81
N GLU A 34 8.84 -3.65 1.26
CA GLU A 34 7.98 -4.81 1.16
C GLU A 34 8.74 -5.93 0.46
N THR A 35 8.61 -7.11 1.05
CA THR A 35 9.00 -8.32 0.34
C THR A 35 8.13 -8.45 -0.91
N PRO A 36 8.64 -9.11 -1.97
CA PRO A 36 7.83 -9.40 -3.16
C PRO A 36 6.50 -10.10 -2.83
N ALA A 37 6.49 -10.96 -1.80
CA ALA A 37 5.30 -11.67 -1.35
C ALA A 37 4.24 -10.73 -0.74
N GLU A 38 4.63 -9.82 0.16
CA GLU A 38 3.71 -8.83 0.72
C GLU A 38 3.16 -7.89 -0.35
N ARG A 39 3.99 -7.52 -1.34
CA ARG A 39 3.54 -6.74 -2.50
C ARG A 39 2.51 -7.49 -3.33
N GLU A 40 2.72 -8.78 -3.57
CA GLU A 40 1.77 -9.63 -4.30
C GLU A 40 0.44 -9.76 -3.56
N GLU A 41 0.48 -9.98 -2.24
CA GLU A 41 -0.73 -10.07 -1.41
C GLU A 41 -1.53 -8.76 -1.43
N ARG A 42 -0.88 -7.60 -1.29
CA ARG A 42 -1.59 -6.32 -1.38
C ARG A 42 -2.14 -6.05 -2.77
N MET A 43 -1.45 -6.46 -3.84
CA MET A 43 -1.97 -6.32 -5.20
C MET A 43 -3.23 -7.17 -5.39
N LYS A 44 -3.22 -8.43 -4.93
CA LYS A 44 -4.40 -9.32 -4.96
C LYS A 44 -5.57 -8.73 -4.17
N TYR A 45 -5.28 -8.17 -2.99
CA TYR A 45 -6.31 -7.50 -2.19
C TYR A 45 -6.90 -6.29 -2.93
N ALA A 46 -6.06 -5.40 -3.46
CA ALA A 46 -6.51 -4.24 -4.24
C ALA A 46 -7.38 -4.66 -5.43
N GLU A 47 -6.92 -5.64 -6.20
CA GLU A 47 -7.65 -6.19 -7.36
C GLU A 47 -9.00 -6.79 -6.95
N SER A 48 -9.09 -7.47 -5.80
CA SER A 48 -10.37 -7.99 -5.29
C SER A 48 -11.39 -6.90 -4.98
N LYS A 49 -10.92 -5.74 -4.48
CA LYS A 49 -11.78 -4.58 -4.20
C LYS A 49 -12.25 -3.91 -5.47
N VAL A 50 -11.37 -3.79 -6.46
CA VAL A 50 -11.73 -3.24 -7.76
C VAL A 50 -12.74 -4.14 -8.48
N ARG A 51 -12.55 -5.46 -8.47
CA ARG A 51 -13.56 -6.43 -8.99
C ARG A 51 -14.93 -6.23 -8.35
N GLN A 52 -14.97 -6.09 -7.02
CA GLN A 52 -16.21 -5.86 -6.29
C GLN A 52 -16.90 -4.57 -6.77
N LEU A 53 -16.14 -3.47 -6.88
CA LEU A 53 -16.67 -2.18 -7.31
C LEU A 53 -17.13 -2.18 -8.78
N CYS A 54 -16.42 -2.89 -9.67
CA CYS A 54 -16.88 -3.12 -11.04
C CYS A 54 -18.25 -3.80 -11.04
N ALA A 55 -18.41 -4.89 -10.29
CA ALA A 55 -19.66 -5.64 -10.22
C ALA A 55 -20.81 -4.78 -9.65
N GLU A 56 -20.54 -3.95 -8.65
CA GLU A 56 -21.49 -2.97 -8.11
C GLU A 56 -21.96 -1.95 -9.17
N ARG A 57 -21.12 -1.67 -10.17
CA ARG A 57 -21.41 -0.77 -11.32
C ARG A 57 -21.88 -1.50 -12.57
N GLY A 58 -22.11 -2.82 -12.50
CA GLY A 58 -22.54 -3.63 -13.64
C GLY A 58 -21.45 -3.89 -14.68
N LEU A 59 -20.18 -3.73 -14.31
CA LEU A 59 -19.01 -4.02 -15.13
C LEU A 59 -18.35 -5.34 -14.70
N ASP A 60 -17.67 -6.01 -15.62
CA ASP A 60 -16.90 -7.22 -15.36
C ASP A 60 -15.40 -6.99 -15.61
N TRP A 61 -14.65 -6.81 -14.51
CA TRP A 61 -13.21 -6.56 -14.49
C TRP A 61 -12.38 -7.57 -15.29
N ASP A 62 -12.78 -8.85 -15.28
CA ASP A 62 -12.00 -9.92 -15.91
C ASP A 62 -12.18 -9.90 -17.45
N THR A 63 -13.23 -9.25 -17.94
CA THR A 63 -13.49 -9.06 -19.39
C THR A 63 -12.99 -7.73 -19.95
N MET A 64 -12.71 -6.75 -19.08
CA MET A 64 -12.20 -5.44 -19.47
C MET A 64 -10.79 -5.52 -20.05
N THR A 65 -10.57 -4.72 -21.09
CA THR A 65 -9.24 -4.43 -21.64
C THR A 65 -8.40 -3.62 -20.65
N ASP A 66 -7.09 -3.58 -20.85
CA ASP A 66 -6.19 -2.81 -19.97
C ASP A 66 -6.50 -1.30 -20.00
N ASP A 67 -6.92 -0.77 -21.15
CA ASP A 67 -7.32 0.63 -21.29
C ASP A 67 -8.61 0.94 -20.51
N GLU A 68 -9.60 0.04 -20.57
CA GLU A 68 -10.85 0.16 -19.79
C GLU A 68 -10.58 0.07 -18.29
N ARG A 69 -9.69 -0.84 -17.88
CA ARG A 69 -9.26 -0.96 -16.47
C ARG A 69 -8.56 0.31 -16.01
N LEU A 70 -7.66 0.86 -16.83
CA LEU A 70 -6.95 2.09 -16.51
C LEU A 70 -7.92 3.26 -16.35
N TYR A 71 -8.87 3.40 -17.28
CA TYR A 71 -9.91 4.44 -17.22
C TYR A 71 -10.77 4.30 -15.95
N PHE A 72 -11.16 3.07 -15.61
CA PHE A 72 -11.95 2.81 -14.40
C PHE A 72 -11.20 3.15 -13.11
N ILE A 73 -9.91 2.79 -13.03
CA ILE A 73 -9.07 3.16 -11.89
C ILE A 73 -8.88 4.69 -11.82
N ASP A 74 -8.69 5.34 -12.97
CA ASP A 74 -8.59 6.80 -13.03
C ASP A 74 -9.86 7.48 -12.52
N ASP A 75 -11.04 7.00 -12.92
CA ASP A 75 -12.34 7.47 -12.44
C ASP A 75 -12.42 7.36 -10.90
N ILE A 76 -12.14 6.19 -10.32
CA ILE A 76 -12.14 5.97 -8.85
C ILE A 76 -11.21 6.95 -8.11
N VAL A 77 -10.00 7.17 -8.63
CA VAL A 77 -9.01 8.06 -7.99
C VAL A 77 -9.48 9.52 -7.99
N HIS A 78 -10.36 9.89 -8.93
CA HIS A 78 -10.85 11.25 -9.10
C HIS A 78 -12.31 11.45 -8.63
N GLU A 79 -13.03 10.41 -8.24
CA GLU A 79 -14.44 10.48 -7.84
C GLU A 79 -14.74 11.46 -6.69
N ASP A 80 -13.91 11.49 -5.64
CA ASP A 80 -14.08 12.40 -4.50
C ASP A 80 -13.37 13.75 -4.70
N ARG A 81 -12.64 13.92 -5.82
CA ARG A 81 -12.10 15.22 -6.18
C ARG A 81 -13.23 15.97 -6.85
N GLU A 82 -13.97 16.77 -6.08
CA GLU A 82 -14.71 17.89 -6.65
C GLU A 82 -13.70 18.75 -7.43
N CYS A 83 -13.59 18.50 -8.73
CA CYS A 83 -13.06 19.50 -9.65
C CYS A 83 -14.06 20.64 -9.59
N ASN A 84 -13.82 21.61 -8.69
CA ASN A 84 -14.53 22.88 -8.63
C ASN A 84 -14.74 23.37 -10.06
N ARG A 85 -16.00 23.35 -10.48
CA ARG A 85 -16.44 23.75 -11.80
C ARG A 85 -16.49 25.27 -11.92
#